data_AF-A0A531KGH8-F1
#
_entry.id   AF-A0A531KGH8-F1
#
_cell.length_a   1.000
_cell.length_b   1.000
_cell.length_c   1.000
_cell.angle_alpha   90.00
_cell.angle_beta   90.00
_cell.angle_gamma   90.00
#
_symmetry.space_group_name_H-M   'P 1'
#
loop_
_entity.id
_entity.type
_entity.pdbx_description
1 polymer ?
#
loop_
_entity_poly.entity_id
_entity_poly.type
_entity_poly.pdbx_seq_one_letter_code
_entity_poly.pdbx_strand_id
1 'polypeptide(L)'
;GYYYYRKPFANPLEAGLGKGEATFNPYVKIGADSTITVVAPRAEMGQGVSTTLAAMVAEELDVSLDQVKVEHGPASYAYYNSGIMEDGGPFAFFDESATAEAVRSGLLVVGKLLALQGTGGSSSTRDGFDKMRQAGAAARQMLIAAAAQSLGVAAGELETLNGSILHKA
;
A
#
# COMPACT_ATOMS: atom_id res chain seq x y z
N GLY A 1 -0.63 22.47 -10.03
CA GLY A 1 -1.49 21.30 -10.30
C GLY A 1 -0.68 20.02 -10.36
N TYR A 2 0.00 19.76 -11.49
CA TYR A 2 0.69 18.49 -11.78
C TYR A 2 1.80 18.08 -10.79
N TYR A 3 2.60 19.04 -10.31
CA TYR A 3 3.70 18.80 -9.36
C TYR A 3 3.20 18.31 -7.98
N TYR A 4 2.10 18.88 -7.47
CA TYR A 4 1.51 18.50 -6.19
C TYR A 4 0.81 17.12 -6.26
N TYR A 5 0.29 16.77 -7.44
CA TYR A 5 -0.31 15.46 -7.70
C TYR A 5 0.73 14.32 -7.65
N ARG A 6 1.95 14.54 -8.15
CA ARG A 6 3.03 13.53 -8.12
C ARG A 6 3.81 13.45 -6.81
N LYS A 7 3.76 14.48 -5.96
CA LYS A 7 4.46 14.43 -4.67
C LYS A 7 3.86 13.33 -3.80
N PRO A 8 4.65 12.32 -3.37
CA PRO A 8 4.18 11.33 -2.42
C PRO A 8 3.89 12.01 -1.07
N PHE A 9 2.87 11.54 -0.36
CA PHE A 9 2.62 11.99 1.00
C PHE A 9 3.71 11.46 1.93
N ALA A 10 3.99 12.20 3.01
CA ALA A 10 4.90 11.74 4.05
C ALA A 10 4.41 10.40 4.62
N ASN A 11 5.34 9.51 4.95
CA ASN A 11 5.00 8.23 5.54
C ASN A 11 4.54 8.45 7.00
N PRO A 12 3.25 8.21 7.32
CA PRO A 12 2.74 8.46 8.67
C PRO A 12 3.27 7.47 9.71
N LEU A 13 3.89 6.36 9.28
CA LEU A 13 4.41 5.33 10.18
C LEU A 13 5.76 5.72 10.77
N GLU A 14 6.53 6.60 10.12
CA GLU A 14 7.86 7.02 10.59
C GLU A 14 7.84 7.65 11.99
N ALA A 15 6.79 8.39 12.32
CA ALA A 15 6.65 9.06 13.61
C ALA A 15 6.28 8.10 14.76
N GLY A 16 5.80 6.90 14.47
CA GLY A 16 5.24 5.95 15.44
C GLY A 16 5.98 4.62 15.54
N LEU A 17 7.19 4.50 14.97
CA LEU A 17 7.96 3.26 14.99
C LEU A 17 8.40 2.89 16.40
N GLY A 18 8.15 1.65 16.79
CA GLY A 18 8.74 1.04 17.98
C GLY A 18 10.25 0.87 17.84
N LYS A 19 10.94 0.64 18.96
CA LYS A 19 12.38 0.36 18.96
C LYS A 19 12.66 -0.92 18.16
N GLY A 20 13.39 -0.80 17.06
CA GLY A 20 13.70 -1.93 16.19
C GLY A 20 12.66 -2.21 15.11
N GLU A 21 11.63 -1.37 14.97
CA GLU A 21 10.75 -1.40 13.79
C GLU A 21 11.30 -0.52 12.67
N ALA A 22 11.14 -0.98 11.44
CA ALA A 22 11.42 -0.23 10.24
C ALA A 22 10.16 -0.16 9.35
N THR A 23 10.03 0.93 8.61
CA THR A 23 8.99 1.10 7.58
C THR A 23 9.63 1.57 6.29
N PHE A 24 9.14 1.08 5.15
CA PHE A 24 9.62 1.45 3.82
C PHE A 24 8.63 2.35 3.08
N ASN A 25 7.35 2.25 3.46
CA ASN A 25 6.23 2.93 2.84
C ASN A 25 5.07 3.00 3.85
N PRO A 26 4.01 3.77 3.56
CA PRO A 26 2.88 3.95 4.48
C PRO A 26 2.11 2.69 4.88
N TYR A 27 2.33 1.53 4.26
CA TYR A 27 1.48 0.36 4.43
C TYR A 27 2.15 -0.80 5.17
N VAL A 28 3.48 -0.78 5.33
CA VAL A 28 4.24 -1.92 5.88
C VAL A 28 5.21 -1.46 6.95
N LYS A 29 5.19 -2.14 8.09
CA LYS A 29 6.24 -2.12 9.13
C LYS A 29 6.80 -3.53 9.30
N ILE A 30 8.10 -3.63 9.49
CA ILE A 30 8.78 -4.88 9.83
C ILE A 30 9.62 -4.65 11.08
N GLY A 31 9.37 -5.45 12.11
CA GLY A 31 10.16 -5.48 13.34
C GLY A 31 11.45 -6.30 13.19
N ALA A 32 12.46 -5.97 13.99
CA ALA A 32 13.70 -6.75 14.08
C ALA A 32 13.47 -8.19 14.61
N ASP A 33 12.31 -8.43 15.22
CA ASP A 33 11.80 -9.74 15.64
C ASP A 33 11.10 -10.50 14.50
N SER A 34 11.17 -9.99 13.26
CA SER A 34 10.46 -10.48 12.07
C SER A 34 8.94 -10.32 12.11
N THR A 35 8.39 -9.52 13.04
CA THR A 35 6.96 -9.20 13.04
C THR A 35 6.64 -8.32 11.83
N ILE A 36 5.81 -8.82 10.92
CA ILE A 36 5.32 -8.07 9.75
C ILE A 36 3.97 -7.47 10.10
N THR A 37 3.87 -6.14 10.04
CA THR A 37 2.62 -5.42 10.26
C THR A 37 2.19 -4.73 8.96
N VAL A 38 1.00 -5.09 8.49
CA VAL A 38 0.34 -4.44 7.36
C VAL A 38 -0.71 -3.47 7.87
N VAL A 39 -0.68 -2.26 7.33
CA VAL A 39 -1.60 -1.19 7.69
C VAL A 39 -2.77 -1.17 6.71
N ALA A 40 -3.97 -1.46 7.21
CA ALA A 40 -5.21 -1.41 6.46
C ALA A 40 -5.98 -0.13 6.84
N PRO A 41 -5.92 0.94 6.03
CA PRO A 41 -6.51 2.22 6.39
C PRO A 41 -7.98 2.34 5.91
N ARG A 42 -8.69 1.22 5.87
CA ARG A 42 -10.11 1.14 5.52
C ARG A 42 -10.89 0.74 6.75
N ALA A 43 -12.05 1.35 6.95
CA ALA A 43 -12.93 0.99 8.04
C ALA A 43 -13.48 -0.42 7.78
N GLU A 44 -13.22 -1.33 8.72
CA GLU A 44 -13.72 -2.71 8.72
C GLU A 44 -15.02 -2.78 9.53
N MET A 45 -16.07 -3.33 8.93
CA MET A 45 -17.42 -3.42 9.49
C MET A 45 -18.04 -4.82 9.28
N GLY A 46 -17.24 -5.80 8.86
CA GLY A 46 -17.64 -7.18 8.59
C GLY A 46 -17.48 -7.62 7.12
N GLN A 47 -17.03 -6.73 6.24
CA GLN A 47 -16.82 -7.04 4.81
C GLN A 47 -15.47 -7.71 4.51
N GLY A 48 -14.54 -7.71 5.46
CA GLY A 48 -13.24 -8.39 5.32
C GLY A 48 -12.19 -7.60 4.53
N VAL A 49 -12.32 -6.28 4.46
CA VAL A 49 -11.36 -5.41 3.73
C VAL A 49 -9.97 -5.48 4.35
N SER A 50 -9.86 -5.60 5.67
CA SER A 50 -8.56 -5.71 6.36
C SER A 50 -7.79 -6.95 5.89
N THR A 51 -8.48 -8.08 5.79
CA THR A 51 -7.91 -9.34 5.30
C THR A 51 -7.54 -9.25 3.83
N THR A 52 -8.42 -8.69 2.99
CA THR A 52 -8.16 -8.56 1.55
C THR A 52 -6.95 -7.69 1.26
N LEU A 53 -6.84 -6.53 1.92
CA LEU A 53 -5.69 -5.64 1.72
C LEU A 53 -4.40 -6.25 2.27
N ALA A 54 -4.46 -6.95 3.40
CA ALA A 54 -3.31 -7.67 3.94
C ALA A 54 -2.82 -8.78 3.01
N ALA A 55 -3.73 -9.55 2.42
CA ALA A 55 -3.39 -10.60 1.46
C ALA A 55 -2.65 -10.06 0.23
N MET A 56 -3.04 -8.88 -0.28
CA MET A 56 -2.34 -8.25 -1.41
C MET A 56 -0.89 -7.89 -1.08
N VAL A 57 -0.62 -7.42 0.14
CA VAL A 57 0.75 -7.13 0.58
C VAL A 57 1.53 -8.42 0.81
N ALA A 58 0.90 -9.40 1.48
CA ALA A 58 1.51 -10.68 1.82
C ALA A 58 1.99 -11.43 0.58
N GLU A 59 1.15 -11.49 -0.45
CA GLU A 59 1.47 -12.10 -1.76
C GLU A 59 2.72 -11.47 -2.38
N GLU A 60 2.78 -10.14 -2.46
CA GLU A 60 3.91 -9.44 -3.09
C GLU A 60 5.18 -9.44 -2.24
N LEU A 61 5.03 -9.60 -0.93
CA LEU A 61 6.14 -9.78 0.01
C LEU A 61 6.65 -11.23 0.05
N ASP A 62 5.93 -12.17 -0.57
CA ASP A 62 6.20 -13.61 -0.56
C ASP A 62 6.18 -14.22 0.85
N VAL A 63 5.12 -13.91 1.60
CA VAL A 63 4.85 -14.41 2.96
C VAL A 63 3.43 -14.96 3.07
N SER A 64 3.22 -15.90 3.99
CA SER A 64 1.88 -16.40 4.27
C SER A 64 1.10 -15.42 5.17
N LEU A 65 -0.22 -15.44 5.07
CA LEU A 65 -1.09 -14.47 5.75
C LEU A 65 -1.02 -14.60 7.29
N ASP A 66 -0.72 -15.78 7.82
CA ASP A 66 -0.51 -16.03 9.25
C ASP A 66 0.77 -15.40 9.81
N GLN A 67 1.72 -15.00 8.94
CA GLN A 67 2.92 -14.25 9.33
C GLN A 67 2.65 -12.74 9.44
N VAL A 68 1.46 -12.27 9.06
CA VAL A 68 1.13 -10.85 8.98
C VAL A 68 0.15 -10.45 10.07
N LYS A 69 0.50 -9.41 10.83
CA LYS A 69 -0.40 -8.68 11.70
C LYS A 69 -1.05 -7.53 10.92
N VAL A 70 -2.36 -7.35 11.07
CA VAL A 70 -3.07 -6.21 10.47
C VAL A 70 -3.36 -5.16 11.53
N GLU A 71 -3.01 -3.91 11.24
CA GLU A 71 -3.32 -2.75 12.08
C GLU A 71 -4.14 -1.72 11.29
N HIS A 72 -5.03 -1.02 11.98
CA HIS A 72 -5.76 0.08 11.34
C HIS A 72 -4.84 1.29 11.16
N GLY A 73 -4.88 1.91 9.98
CA GLY A 73 -4.02 3.06 9.68
C GLY A 73 -4.40 4.30 10.48
N PRO A 74 -3.42 5.06 11.01
CA PRO A 74 -3.69 6.35 11.64
C PRO A 74 -4.29 7.33 10.62
N ALA A 75 -4.95 8.38 11.08
CA ALA A 75 -5.46 9.42 10.19
C ALA A 75 -4.30 10.06 9.40
N SER A 76 -4.28 9.88 8.08
CA SER A 76 -3.23 10.45 7.23
C SER A 76 -3.67 10.66 5.80
N TYR A 77 -3.14 11.72 5.19
CA TYR A 77 -3.29 11.99 3.76
C TYR A 77 -2.75 10.87 2.87
N ALA A 78 -1.80 10.07 3.38
CA ALA A 78 -1.27 8.90 2.67
C ALA A 78 -2.34 7.83 2.38
N TYR A 79 -3.46 7.84 3.10
CA TYR A 79 -4.47 6.79 3.06
C TYR A 79 -5.79 7.16 2.38
N TYR A 80 -5.79 8.24 1.60
CA TYR A 80 -6.96 8.68 0.86
C TYR A 80 -7.57 7.54 0.02
N ASN A 81 -8.90 7.51 -0.06
CA ASN A 81 -9.66 6.65 -0.95
C ASN A 81 -10.15 7.46 -2.16
N SER A 82 -9.48 7.30 -3.31
CA SER A 82 -9.89 7.98 -4.55
C SER A 82 -11.27 7.50 -5.02
N GLY A 83 -11.56 6.22 -4.83
CA GLY A 83 -12.72 5.58 -5.43
C GLY A 83 -14.06 6.02 -4.84
N ILE A 84 -14.09 6.59 -3.63
CA ILE A 84 -15.32 7.19 -3.06
C ILE A 84 -15.84 8.34 -3.94
N MET A 85 -14.95 9.09 -4.58
CA MET A 85 -15.32 10.25 -5.40
C MET A 85 -15.46 9.92 -6.88
N GLU A 86 -14.78 8.86 -7.36
CA GLU A 86 -14.87 8.41 -8.75
C GLU A 86 -16.30 7.98 -9.13
N ASP A 87 -17.03 7.35 -8.22
CA ASP A 87 -18.40 6.92 -8.45
C ASP A 87 -19.44 8.04 -8.23
N GLY A 88 -19.00 9.21 -7.72
CA GLY A 88 -19.85 10.39 -7.51
C GLY A 88 -19.89 11.35 -8.70
N GLY A 89 -19.14 11.07 -9.77
CA GLY A 89 -19.13 11.87 -10.99
C GLY A 89 -20.39 11.67 -11.84
N PRO A 90 -20.71 12.61 -12.75
CA PRO A 90 -21.90 12.52 -13.61
C PRO A 90 -21.79 11.48 -14.74
N PHE A 91 -20.71 10.69 -14.78
CA PHE A 91 -20.41 9.71 -15.83
C PHE A 91 -20.27 8.31 -15.22
N ALA A 92 -20.69 7.28 -15.96
CA ALA A 92 -20.52 5.90 -15.52
C ALA A 92 -19.05 5.51 -15.41
N PHE A 93 -18.71 4.58 -14.50
CA PHE A 93 -17.32 4.18 -14.25
C PHE A 93 -16.61 3.56 -15.47
N PHE A 94 -17.38 3.02 -16.43
CA PHE A 94 -16.88 2.41 -17.67
C PHE A 94 -16.90 3.37 -18.89
N ASP A 95 -17.29 4.63 -18.71
CA ASP A 95 -17.28 5.62 -19.78
C ASP A 95 -15.88 6.22 -19.94
N GLU A 96 -15.13 5.74 -20.93
CA GLU A 96 -13.77 6.18 -21.27
C GLU A 96 -13.72 7.37 -22.25
N SER A 97 -14.83 8.10 -22.43
CA SER A 97 -14.81 9.29 -23.30
C SER A 97 -13.83 10.36 -22.79
N ALA A 98 -13.21 11.11 -23.70
CA ALA A 98 -12.23 12.15 -23.35
C ALA A 98 -12.79 13.19 -22.35
N THR A 99 -14.09 13.49 -22.43
CA THR A 99 -14.78 14.36 -21.47
C THR A 99 -14.90 13.72 -20.09
N ALA A 100 -15.27 12.43 -20.02
CA ALA A 100 -15.37 11.70 -18.76
C ALA A 100 -14.01 11.53 -18.08
N GLU A 101 -12.94 11.26 -18.85
CA GLU A 101 -11.57 11.22 -18.33
C GLU A 101 -11.08 12.58 -17.82
N ALA A 102 -11.37 13.67 -18.53
CA ALA A 102 -10.97 15.01 -18.11
C ALA A 102 -11.64 15.42 -16.79
N VAL A 103 -12.94 15.11 -16.62
CA VAL A 103 -13.68 15.39 -15.39
C VAL A 103 -13.22 14.49 -14.24
N ARG A 104 -12.99 13.19 -14.47
CA ARG A 104 -12.41 12.28 -13.46
C ARG A 104 -11.02 12.75 -13.02
N SER A 105 -10.16 13.14 -13.95
CA SER A 105 -8.84 13.70 -13.67
C SER A 105 -8.91 14.94 -12.77
N GLY A 106 -9.89 15.83 -13.01
CA GLY A 106 -10.12 17.01 -12.17
C GLY A 106 -10.62 16.65 -10.76
N LEU A 107 -11.57 15.73 -10.65
CA LEU A 107 -12.12 15.27 -9.36
C LEU A 107 -11.09 14.51 -8.52
N LEU A 108 -10.17 13.77 -9.15
CA LEU A 108 -9.06 13.10 -8.45
C LEU A 108 -8.14 14.09 -7.73
N VAL A 109 -7.91 15.28 -8.29
CA VAL A 109 -7.13 16.35 -7.63
C VAL A 109 -7.86 16.84 -6.38
N VAL A 110 -9.18 16.99 -6.44
CA VAL A 110 -10.01 17.37 -5.28
C VAL A 110 -10.01 16.24 -4.24
N GLY A 111 -10.15 14.98 -4.67
CA GLY A 111 -10.08 13.80 -3.78
C GLY A 111 -8.75 13.69 -3.04
N LYS A 112 -7.61 13.95 -3.72
CA LYS A 112 -6.28 14.01 -3.09
C LYS A 112 -6.16 15.19 -2.10
N LEU A 113 -6.81 16.31 -2.36
CA LEU A 113 -6.82 17.48 -1.47
C LEU A 113 -7.73 17.28 -0.24
N LEU A 114 -8.86 16.60 -0.40
CA LEU A 114 -9.78 16.28 0.70
C LEU A 114 -9.33 15.08 1.53
N ALA A 115 -8.49 14.21 0.95
CA ALA A 115 -7.85 13.07 1.58
C ALA A 115 -8.75 12.24 2.49
N LEU A 116 -9.94 11.92 1.97
CA LEU A 116 -10.93 11.14 2.69
C LEU A 116 -10.40 9.73 2.94
N GLN A 117 -10.02 9.45 4.17
CA GLN A 117 -9.74 8.11 4.65
C GLN A 117 -11.06 7.48 5.11
N GLY A 118 -11.64 6.63 4.26
CA GLY A 118 -12.93 6.00 4.55
C GLY A 118 -13.24 4.80 3.67
N THR A 119 -14.35 4.14 3.99
CA THR A 119 -14.94 3.03 3.23
C THR A 119 -16.29 3.47 2.69
N GLY A 120 -16.56 3.21 1.41
CA GLY A 120 -17.83 3.55 0.75
C GLY A 120 -17.79 3.24 -0.75
N GLY A 121 -18.94 3.17 -1.41
CA GLY A 121 -19.03 2.99 -2.87
C GLY A 121 -18.30 1.77 -3.43
N SER A 122 -18.18 0.67 -2.66
CA SER A 122 -17.42 -0.53 -3.05
C SER A 122 -15.97 -0.27 -3.49
N SER A 123 -15.40 0.86 -3.07
CA SER A 123 -14.14 1.37 -3.60
C SER A 123 -12.90 0.84 -2.89
N SER A 124 -13.04 0.30 -1.67
CA SER A 124 -11.89 0.00 -0.80
C SER A 124 -10.89 -0.98 -1.41
N THR A 125 -11.38 -2.06 -2.02
CA THR A 125 -10.54 -3.05 -2.72
C THR A 125 -9.99 -2.48 -4.02
N ARG A 126 -10.81 -1.74 -4.78
CA ARG A 126 -10.42 -1.12 -6.06
C ARG A 126 -9.26 -0.13 -5.87
N ASP A 127 -9.41 0.78 -4.91
CA ASP A 127 -8.41 1.78 -4.59
C ASP A 127 -7.15 1.17 -3.94
N GLY A 128 -7.34 0.13 -3.12
CA GLY A 128 -6.24 -0.56 -2.45
C GLY A 128 -5.42 -1.48 -3.34
N PHE A 129 -5.97 -1.94 -4.48
CA PHE A 129 -5.37 -3.00 -5.30
C PHE A 129 -3.91 -2.69 -5.67
N ASP A 130 -3.67 -1.59 -6.38
CA ASP A 130 -2.31 -1.24 -6.79
C ASP A 130 -1.46 -0.75 -5.61
N LYS A 131 -2.04 0.03 -4.69
CA LYS A 131 -1.31 0.64 -3.57
C LYS A 131 -0.71 -0.42 -2.64
N MET A 132 -1.51 -1.42 -2.27
CA MET A 132 -1.08 -2.48 -1.37
C MET A 132 -0.07 -3.41 -2.05
N ARG A 133 -0.31 -3.77 -3.32
CA ARG A 133 0.63 -4.63 -4.06
C ARG A 133 1.99 -3.96 -4.27
N GLN A 134 1.99 -2.69 -4.69
CA GLN A 134 3.21 -1.90 -4.83
C GLN A 134 3.94 -1.74 -3.50
N ALA A 135 3.21 -1.60 -2.39
CA ALA A 135 3.81 -1.53 -1.07
C ALA A 135 4.54 -2.82 -0.67
N GLY A 136 3.92 -3.99 -0.92
CA GLY A 136 4.54 -5.30 -0.69
C GLY A 136 5.77 -5.51 -1.58
N ALA A 137 5.63 -5.26 -2.89
CA ALA A 137 6.72 -5.43 -3.84
C ALA A 137 7.91 -4.49 -3.54
N ALA A 138 7.64 -3.22 -3.19
CA ALA A 138 8.67 -2.28 -2.81
C ALA A 138 9.39 -2.72 -1.52
N ALA A 139 8.66 -3.19 -0.51
CA ALA A 139 9.26 -3.73 0.72
C ALA A 139 10.16 -4.94 0.41
N ARG A 140 9.68 -5.89 -0.40
CA ARG A 140 10.46 -7.05 -0.85
C ARG A 140 11.76 -6.64 -1.55
N GLN A 141 11.70 -5.72 -2.51
CA GLN A 141 12.89 -5.26 -3.22
C GLN A 141 13.90 -4.56 -2.30
N MET A 142 13.44 -3.77 -1.34
CA MET A 142 14.31 -3.14 -0.35
C MET A 142 15.01 -4.17 0.55
N LEU A 143 14.29 -5.21 0.98
CA LEU A 143 14.87 -6.30 1.77
C LEU A 143 15.90 -7.11 0.96
N ILE A 144 15.62 -7.42 -0.30
CA ILE A 144 16.58 -8.09 -1.20
C ILE A 144 17.83 -7.22 -1.37
N ALA A 145 17.67 -5.91 -1.60
CA ALA A 145 18.80 -4.99 -1.75
C ALA A 145 19.66 -4.92 -0.48
N ALA A 146 19.03 -4.90 0.71
CA ALA A 146 19.73 -4.93 1.99
C ALA A 146 20.44 -6.27 2.22
N ALA A 147 19.79 -7.40 1.91
CA ALA A 147 20.39 -8.72 1.99
C ALA A 147 21.58 -8.88 1.03
N ALA A 148 21.49 -8.35 -0.19
CA ALA A 148 22.60 -8.36 -1.15
C ALA A 148 23.82 -7.60 -0.62
N GLN A 149 23.59 -6.43 -0.03
CA GLN A 149 24.66 -5.63 0.60
C GLN A 149 25.29 -6.33 1.80
N SER A 150 24.47 -6.94 2.67
CA SER A 150 24.95 -7.73 3.80
C SER A 150 25.70 -9.00 3.35
N LEU A 151 25.20 -9.61 2.27
CA LEU A 151 25.71 -10.75 1.51
C LEU A 151 27.10 -10.55 0.92
N GLY A 152 27.32 -9.34 0.39
CA GLY A 152 28.38 -9.09 -0.58
C GLY A 152 28.11 -9.77 -1.94
N VAL A 153 26.85 -10.06 -2.28
CA VAL A 153 26.44 -10.77 -3.52
C VAL A 153 25.55 -9.88 -4.38
N ALA A 154 25.36 -10.22 -5.67
CA ALA A 154 24.44 -9.49 -6.51
C ALA A 154 22.98 -9.79 -6.11
N ALA A 155 22.09 -8.79 -6.17
CA ALA A 155 20.67 -8.97 -5.85
C ALA A 155 19.98 -10.03 -6.74
N GLY A 156 20.45 -10.23 -7.97
CA GLY A 156 19.94 -11.26 -8.87
C GLY A 156 20.32 -12.69 -8.49
N GLU A 157 21.21 -12.89 -7.53
CA GLU A 157 21.56 -14.20 -6.95
C GLU A 157 20.68 -14.55 -5.74
N LEU A 158 19.85 -13.60 -5.29
CA LEU A 158 18.95 -13.77 -4.17
C LEU A 158 17.53 -14.06 -4.66
N GLU A 159 16.89 -15.02 -4.01
CA GLU A 159 15.48 -15.32 -4.19
C GLU A 159 14.74 -15.20 -2.86
N THR A 160 13.45 -14.91 -2.92
CA THR A 160 12.58 -15.01 -1.74
C THR A 160 11.85 -16.34 -1.75
N LEU A 161 11.56 -16.85 -0.56
CA LEU A 161 10.66 -17.98 -0.37
C LEU A 161 10.09 -17.92 1.06
N ASN A 162 8.77 -17.85 1.19
CA ASN A 162 8.05 -17.95 2.48
C ASN A 162 8.64 -17.05 3.58
N GLY A 163 8.86 -15.77 3.26
CA GLY A 163 9.40 -14.76 4.18
C GLY A 163 10.89 -14.85 4.45
N SER A 164 11.62 -15.70 3.72
CA SER A 164 13.08 -15.80 3.80
C SER A 164 13.72 -15.34 2.50
N ILE A 165 14.93 -14.80 2.59
CA ILE A 165 15.79 -14.52 1.42
C ILE A 165 16.87 -15.61 1.37
N LEU A 166 16.96 -16.29 0.24
CA LEU A 166 17.85 -17.40 -0.02
C LEU A 166 18.90 -16.96 -1.05
N HIS A 167 20.16 -17.35 -0.81
CA HIS A 167 21.20 -17.28 -1.83
C HIS A 167 21.36 -18.66 -2.44
N LYS A 168 20.99 -18.80 -3.72
CA LYS A 168 21.21 -20.04 -4.48
C LYS A 168 22.66 -20.06 -4.96
N ALA A 169 23.58 -20.36 -4.05
CA ALA A 169 24.97 -20.65 -4.39
C ALA A 169 25.08 -22.01 -5.10
#